data_AF-A0A7X9GFT7-F1
#
_entry.id   AF-A0A7X9GFT7-F1
#
_cell.length_a   1.000
_cell.length_b   1.000
_cell.length_c   1.000
_cell.angle_alpha   90.00
_cell.angle_beta   90.00
_cell.angle_gamma   90.00
#
_symmetry.space_group_name_H-M   'P 1'
#
loop_
_entity.id
_entity.type
_entity.pdbx_description
1 polymer ?
#
loop_
_entity_poly.entity_id
_entity_poly.type
_entity_poly.pdbx_seq_one_letter_code
_entity_poly.pdbx_strand_id
1 'polypeptide(L)'
;DTVVMPNEAVVPIGQTAEEYAGESQQEMDQSQQEAVDAALTFLQDRGVDVPNIDVDMHVEGIGGPSAGMMYALGLIDKLTPESETGGRTIAGTGTIDAEGNVGAIGGVRLKMLGAKRDGATWFLAPEANAAEVAGNVPEGLRDVCVSTLSEAYDALTAIGQGRGDDLPHCKAR
;
A
#
# COMPACT_ATOMS: atom_id res chain seq x y z
N ASP A 1 26.96 25.42 -1.81
CA ASP A 1 25.99 24.57 -2.51
C ASP A 1 24.74 24.42 -1.68
N THR A 2 23.77 25.30 -1.89
CA THR A 2 22.46 25.19 -1.25
C THR A 2 21.58 24.39 -2.18
N VAL A 3 21.43 23.09 -1.90
CA VAL A 3 20.44 22.27 -2.59
C VAL A 3 19.07 22.81 -2.15
N VAL A 4 18.39 23.47 -3.08
CA VAL A 4 16.97 23.80 -2.92
C VAL A 4 16.22 22.49 -3.07
N MET A 5 15.89 21.87 -1.94
CA MET A 5 14.96 20.75 -1.90
C MET A 5 13.54 21.34 -1.97
N PRO A 6 12.78 21.10 -3.04
CA PRO A 6 11.37 21.45 -3.03
C PRO A 6 10.68 20.53 -2.03
N ASN A 7 10.44 21.02 -0.81
CA ASN A 7 9.47 20.36 0.07
C ASN A 7 8.10 20.66 -0.52
N GLU A 8 7.50 19.65 -1.14
CA GLU A 8 6.10 19.65 -1.53
C GLU A 8 5.23 19.52 -0.27
N ALA A 9 5.39 20.43 0.68
CA ALA A 9 4.37 20.64 1.69
C ALA A 9 3.28 21.46 0.99
N VAL A 10 2.33 20.78 0.36
CA VAL A 10 1.04 21.40 0.03
C VAL A 10 0.36 21.68 1.37
N VAL A 11 0.71 22.81 1.99
CA VAL A 11 0.15 23.21 3.27
C VAL A 11 -1.27 23.74 3.01
N PRO A 12 -2.31 23.19 3.66
CA PRO A 12 -3.66 23.72 3.55
C PRO A 12 -3.73 25.20 3.95
N ILE A 13 -4.66 25.94 3.32
CA ILE A 13 -4.87 27.35 3.66
C ILE A 13 -5.32 27.44 5.12
N GLY A 14 -4.54 28.13 5.96
CA GLY A 14 -4.86 28.36 7.37
C GLY A 14 -4.04 27.52 8.36
N GLN A 15 -3.11 26.67 7.88
CA GLN A 15 -2.15 25.96 8.73
C GLN A 15 -0.72 26.42 8.45
N THR A 16 0.16 26.25 9.43
CA THR A 16 1.62 26.38 9.26
C THR A 16 2.23 25.07 8.76
N ALA A 17 3.42 25.16 8.18
CA ALA A 17 4.15 23.97 7.72
C ALA A 17 4.51 23.01 8.87
N GLU A 18 4.73 23.53 10.08
CA GLU A 18 5.04 22.74 11.27
C GLU A 18 3.80 21.99 11.79
N GLU A 19 2.64 22.64 11.85
CA GLU A 19 1.36 21.99 12.20
C GLU A 19 1.02 20.88 11.22
N TYR A 20 1.10 21.16 9.91
CA TYR A 20 0.85 20.16 8.88
C TYR A 20 1.83 18.96 8.97
N ALA A 21 3.10 19.22 9.23
CA ALA A 21 4.09 18.16 9.40
C ALA A 21 3.79 17.31 10.65
N GLY A 22 3.36 17.93 11.75
CA GLY A 22 2.96 17.23 12.97
C GLY A 22 1.71 16.36 12.78
N GLU A 23 0.67 16.89 12.13
CA GLU A 23 -0.54 16.14 11.79
C GLU A 23 -0.22 14.97 10.86
N SER A 24 0.53 15.23 9.78
CA SER A 24 0.94 14.18 8.83
C SER A 24 1.78 13.10 9.50
N GLN A 25 2.66 13.44 10.46
CA GLN A 25 3.42 12.45 11.21
C GLN A 25 2.50 11.58 12.07
N GLN A 26 1.52 12.17 12.76
CA GLN A 26 0.55 11.42 13.57
C GLN A 26 -0.30 10.47 12.71
N GLU A 27 -0.75 10.92 11.53
CA GLU A 27 -1.47 10.06 10.58
C GLU A 27 -0.60 8.90 10.07
N MET A 28 0.69 9.15 9.83
CA MET A 28 1.64 8.10 9.44
C MET A 28 1.85 7.08 10.56
N ASP A 29 2.10 7.54 11.79
CA ASP A 29 2.30 6.67 12.96
C ASP A 29 1.06 5.79 13.21
N GLN A 30 -0.13 6.38 13.13
CA GLN A 30 -1.39 5.65 13.27
C GLN A 30 -1.56 4.60 12.17
N SER A 31 -1.33 4.97 10.90
CA SER A 31 -1.47 4.03 9.78
C SER A 31 -0.48 2.87 9.84
N GLN A 32 0.72 3.10 10.37
CA GLN A 32 1.69 2.04 10.62
C GLN A 32 1.19 1.09 11.71
N GLN A 33 0.66 1.61 12.82
CA GLN A 33 0.09 0.79 13.88
C GLN A 33 -1.10 -0.06 13.39
N GLU A 34 -2.02 0.54 12.64
CA GLU A 34 -3.17 -0.17 12.06
C GLU A 34 -2.72 -1.27 11.08
N ALA A 35 -1.67 -1.01 10.29
CA ALA A 35 -1.08 -2.02 9.41
C ALA A 35 -0.45 -3.19 10.18
N VAL A 36 0.22 -2.92 11.32
CA VAL A 36 0.75 -3.98 12.20
C VAL A 36 -0.40 -4.81 12.76
N ASP A 37 -1.41 -4.16 13.33
CA ASP A 37 -2.52 -4.84 13.98
C ASP A 37 -3.30 -5.71 12.99
N ALA A 38 -3.56 -5.20 11.79
CA ALA A 38 -4.21 -5.94 10.71
C ALA A 38 -3.39 -7.15 10.27
N ALA A 39 -2.07 -6.99 10.09
CA ALA A 39 -1.18 -8.07 9.68
C ALA A 39 -1.04 -9.17 10.75
N LEU A 40 -0.88 -8.78 12.03
CA LEU A 40 -0.81 -9.74 13.12
C LEU A 40 -2.11 -10.53 13.27
N THR A 41 -3.25 -9.86 13.22
CA THR A 41 -4.57 -10.51 13.25
C THR A 41 -4.73 -11.47 12.07
N PHE A 42 -4.37 -11.03 10.86
CA PHE A 42 -4.41 -11.84 9.64
C PHE A 42 -3.58 -13.14 9.76
N LEU A 43 -2.39 -13.06 10.36
CA LEU A 43 -1.50 -14.19 10.60
C LEU A 43 -2.03 -15.13 11.69
N GLN A 44 -2.54 -14.58 12.80
CA GLN A 44 -3.13 -15.34 13.89
C GLN A 44 -4.35 -16.15 13.42
N ASP A 45 -5.22 -15.56 12.59
CA ASP A 45 -6.37 -16.24 12.01
C ASP A 45 -5.98 -17.42 11.10
N ARG A 46 -4.75 -17.40 10.57
CA ARG A 46 -4.17 -18.49 9.76
C ARG A 46 -3.35 -19.49 10.58
N GLY A 47 -3.34 -19.35 11.91
CA GLY A 47 -2.63 -20.23 12.82
C GLY A 47 -1.10 -20.06 12.79
N VAL A 48 -0.61 -18.93 12.29
CA VAL A 48 0.81 -18.58 12.36
C VAL A 48 1.10 -18.06 13.77
N ASP A 49 2.04 -18.70 14.46
CA ASP A 49 2.50 -18.26 15.78
C ASP A 49 3.39 -17.02 15.61
N VAL A 50 2.82 -15.85 15.87
CA VAL A 50 3.53 -14.58 15.89
C VAL A 50 3.96 -14.29 17.34
N PRO A 51 5.26 -14.45 17.69
CA PRO A 51 5.74 -14.08 19.02
C PRO A 51 5.55 -12.57 19.25
N ASN A 52 5.68 -12.11 20.50
CA ASN A 52 5.74 -10.67 20.80
C ASN A 52 6.94 -10.05 20.07
N ILE A 53 6.68 -9.50 18.89
CA ILE A 53 7.66 -8.84 18.04
C ILE A 53 7.50 -7.33 18.18
N ASP A 54 8.63 -6.65 18.32
CA ASP A 54 8.71 -5.20 18.22
C ASP A 54 8.88 -4.87 16.73
N VAL A 55 7.86 -4.28 16.12
CA VAL A 55 7.86 -3.97 14.69
C VAL A 55 8.14 -2.49 14.53
N ASP A 56 9.35 -2.18 14.05
CA ASP A 56 9.75 -0.82 13.71
C ASP A 56 9.79 -0.66 12.18
N MET A 57 8.92 0.20 11.65
CA MET A 57 8.78 0.46 10.22
C MET A 57 9.48 1.77 9.83
N HIS A 58 10.76 1.66 9.49
CA HIS A 58 11.50 2.76 8.88
C HIS A 58 11.31 2.78 7.37
N VAL A 59 10.57 3.76 6.86
CA VAL A 59 10.39 3.94 5.41
C VAL A 59 10.77 5.37 5.03
N GLU A 60 11.97 5.53 4.49
CA GLU A 60 12.42 6.82 3.98
C GLU A 60 11.64 7.19 2.70
N GLY A 61 11.06 8.39 2.66
CA GLY A 61 10.50 8.98 1.45
C GLY A 61 9.09 8.53 1.04
N ILE A 62 8.36 7.76 1.89
CA ILE A 62 6.93 7.52 1.70
C ILE A 62 6.14 8.51 2.55
N GLY A 63 5.37 9.39 1.90
CA GLY A 63 4.52 10.37 2.56
C GLY A 63 3.08 9.88 2.73
N GLY A 64 2.60 9.89 3.97
CA GLY A 64 1.19 9.72 4.34
C GLY A 64 0.68 8.27 4.44
N PRO A 65 -0.52 8.07 5.01
CA PRO A 65 -1.07 6.75 5.38
C PRO A 65 -1.40 5.83 4.19
N SER A 66 -1.23 6.33 2.95
CA SER A 66 -1.58 5.61 1.72
C SER A 66 -0.75 4.35 1.42
N ALA A 67 0.24 4.04 2.25
CA ALA A 67 1.07 2.84 2.15
C ALA A 67 0.66 1.73 3.13
N GLY A 68 -0.31 1.96 4.02
CA GLY A 68 -0.70 1.02 5.08
C GLY A 68 -0.96 -0.42 4.59
N MET A 69 -1.68 -0.59 3.47
CA MET A 69 -1.90 -1.92 2.88
C MET A 69 -0.57 -2.62 2.51
N MET A 70 0.36 -1.89 1.89
CA MET A 70 1.64 -2.45 1.47
C MET A 70 2.56 -2.71 2.68
N TYR A 71 2.44 -1.94 3.76
CA TYR A 71 3.11 -2.19 5.02
C TYR A 71 2.64 -3.48 5.67
N ALA A 72 1.32 -3.69 5.75
CA ALA A 72 0.75 -4.93 6.27
C ALA A 72 1.21 -6.15 5.45
N LEU A 73 1.17 -6.07 4.10
CA LEU A 73 1.67 -7.13 3.23
C LEU A 73 3.17 -7.39 3.39
N GLY A 74 3.98 -6.35 3.51
CA GLY A 74 5.42 -6.49 3.72
C GLY A 74 5.77 -7.11 5.08
N LEU A 75 4.96 -6.83 6.11
CA LEU A 75 5.09 -7.48 7.41
C LEU A 75 4.70 -8.97 7.34
N ILE A 76 3.59 -9.30 6.65
CA ILE A 76 3.18 -10.69 6.40
C ILE A 76 4.29 -11.46 5.68
N ASP A 77 4.80 -10.94 4.56
CA ASP A 77 5.88 -11.56 3.76
C ASP A 77 7.17 -11.78 4.57
N LYS A 78 7.49 -10.89 5.53
CA LYS A 78 8.63 -11.09 6.44
C LYS A 78 8.40 -12.16 7.50
N LEU A 79 7.16 -12.36 7.92
CA LEU A 79 6.81 -13.28 9.01
C LEU A 79 6.38 -14.66 8.49
N THR A 80 6.10 -14.79 7.19
CA THR A 80 5.89 -16.09 6.55
C THR A 80 7.18 -16.58 5.89
N PRO A 81 7.41 -17.90 5.83
CA PRO A 81 8.57 -18.47 5.15
C PRO A 81 8.41 -18.51 3.62
N GLU A 82 7.24 -18.11 3.11
CA GLU A 82 6.88 -18.23 1.70
C GLU A 82 7.44 -17.05 0.90
N SER A 83 7.89 -17.31 -0.33
CA SER A 83 8.26 -16.25 -1.28
C SER A 83 7.00 -15.79 -1.99
N GLU A 84 6.18 -14.97 -1.32
CA GLU A 84 4.82 -14.64 -1.77
C GLU A 84 4.80 -13.97 -3.15
N THR A 85 5.81 -13.16 -3.43
CA THR A 85 5.94 -12.41 -4.68
C THR A 85 6.52 -13.23 -5.84
N GLY A 86 7.10 -14.40 -5.58
CA GLY A 86 7.78 -15.22 -6.59
C GLY A 86 8.88 -14.48 -7.37
N GLY A 87 9.49 -13.45 -6.76
CA GLY A 87 10.51 -12.60 -7.39
C GLY A 87 9.97 -11.54 -8.35
N ARG A 88 8.65 -11.29 -8.37
CA ARG A 88 8.01 -10.27 -9.21
C ARG A 88 7.99 -8.91 -8.52
N THR A 89 8.22 -7.85 -9.29
CA THR A 89 8.03 -6.47 -8.81
C THR A 89 6.54 -6.11 -8.85
N ILE A 90 5.92 -6.11 -7.66
CA ILE A 90 4.51 -5.77 -7.44
C ILE A 90 4.47 -4.47 -6.64
N ALA A 91 3.74 -3.48 -7.16
CA ALA A 91 3.47 -2.24 -6.46
C ALA A 91 2.02 -2.21 -5.96
N GLY A 92 1.71 -1.28 -5.05
CA GLY A 92 0.34 -1.05 -4.64
C GLY A 92 0.22 0.15 -3.70
N THR A 93 -1.01 0.48 -3.36
CA THR A 93 -1.35 1.56 -2.43
C THR A 93 -2.72 1.31 -1.81
N GLY A 94 -2.97 1.94 -0.68
CA GLY A 94 -4.22 1.83 0.07
C GLY A 94 -3.95 2.18 1.52
N THR A 95 -4.84 2.96 2.13
CA THR A 95 -4.89 3.00 3.59
C THR A 95 -5.38 1.63 4.08
N ILE A 96 -5.15 1.33 5.35
CA ILE A 96 -5.66 0.13 5.98
C ILE A 96 -6.13 0.48 7.40
N ASP A 97 -7.24 -0.08 7.84
CA ASP A 97 -7.65 -0.05 9.25
C ASP A 97 -7.23 -1.34 9.98
N ALA A 98 -7.36 -1.38 11.31
CA ALA A 98 -6.97 -2.53 12.12
C ALA A 98 -7.79 -3.80 11.80
N GLU A 99 -8.99 -3.65 11.25
CA GLU A 99 -9.83 -4.75 10.77
C GLU A 99 -9.40 -5.29 9.39
N GLY A 100 -8.43 -4.64 8.74
CA GLY A 100 -7.88 -5.04 7.45
C GLY A 100 -8.69 -4.57 6.24
N ASN A 101 -9.57 -3.57 6.37
CA ASN A 101 -10.25 -2.95 5.24
C ASN A 101 -9.29 -1.99 4.52
N VAL A 102 -9.30 -2.03 3.18
CA VAL A 102 -8.45 -1.18 2.34
C VAL A 102 -9.23 0.05 1.89
N GLY A 103 -8.72 1.22 2.24
CA GLY A 103 -9.36 2.51 1.97
C GLY A 103 -8.78 3.27 0.78
N ALA A 104 -9.53 4.29 0.36
CA ALA A 104 -9.15 5.17 -0.74
C ALA A 104 -7.91 6.01 -0.42
N ILE A 105 -7.20 6.40 -1.48
CA ILE A 105 -6.03 7.28 -1.40
C ILE A 105 -6.13 8.41 -2.42
N GLY A 106 -5.37 9.48 -2.18
CA GLY A 106 -5.18 10.55 -3.15
C GLY A 106 -4.11 10.22 -4.20
N GLY A 107 -4.36 10.62 -5.45
CA GLY A 107 -3.36 10.62 -6.52
C GLY A 107 -2.97 9.22 -7.02
N VAL A 108 -3.90 8.26 -7.06
CA VAL A 108 -3.60 6.88 -7.49
C VAL A 108 -3.02 6.82 -8.91
N ARG A 109 -3.43 7.73 -9.80
CA ARG A 109 -2.90 7.82 -11.17
C ARG A 109 -1.41 8.14 -11.21
N LEU A 110 -0.98 9.10 -10.39
CA LEU A 110 0.43 9.47 -10.28
C LEU A 110 1.24 8.33 -9.65
N LYS A 111 0.67 7.63 -8.66
CA LYS A 111 1.30 6.45 -8.05
C LYS A 111 1.47 5.30 -9.05
N MET A 112 0.48 5.02 -9.91
CA MET A 112 0.62 4.02 -10.98
C MET A 112 1.73 4.38 -11.98
N LEU A 113 1.86 5.66 -12.34
CA LEU A 113 2.95 6.12 -13.20
C LEU A 113 4.32 5.94 -12.54
N GLY A 114 4.42 6.26 -11.23
CA GLY A 114 5.63 6.02 -10.43
C GLY A 114 5.98 4.54 -10.36
N ALA A 115 5.01 3.69 -10.04
CA ALA A 115 5.18 2.23 -10.00
C ALA A 115 5.67 1.67 -11.34
N LYS A 116 5.07 2.12 -12.45
CA LYS A 116 5.51 1.71 -13.79
C LYS A 116 6.93 2.18 -14.09
N ARG A 117 7.26 3.43 -13.77
CA ARG A 117 8.61 3.99 -13.93
C ARG A 117 9.65 3.17 -13.16
N ASP A 118 9.27 2.70 -11.97
CA ASP A 118 10.14 1.95 -11.06
C ASP A 118 10.14 0.43 -11.37
N GLY A 119 9.50 0.02 -12.48
CA GLY A 119 9.61 -1.33 -13.05
C GLY A 119 8.53 -2.31 -12.59
N ALA A 120 7.51 -1.86 -11.85
CA ALA A 120 6.38 -2.71 -11.50
C ALA A 120 5.60 -3.13 -12.76
N THR A 121 5.14 -4.38 -12.76
CA THR A 121 4.25 -4.93 -13.79
C THR A 121 2.83 -5.15 -13.27
N TRP A 122 2.67 -5.15 -11.94
CA TRP A 122 1.41 -5.29 -11.23
C TRP A 122 1.22 -4.14 -10.26
N PHE A 123 -0.03 -3.69 -10.10
CA PHE A 123 -0.41 -2.62 -9.19
C PHE A 123 -1.68 -2.98 -8.42
N LEU A 124 -1.56 -3.21 -7.11
CA LEU A 124 -2.72 -3.39 -6.23
C LEU A 124 -3.32 -2.02 -5.89
N ALA A 125 -4.59 -1.80 -6.25
CA ALA A 125 -5.30 -0.55 -6.02
C ALA A 125 -6.54 -0.76 -5.15
N PRO A 126 -6.92 0.23 -4.32
CA PRO A 126 -8.16 0.16 -3.57
C PRO A 126 -9.37 0.16 -4.50
N GLU A 127 -10.35 -0.70 -4.26
CA GLU A 127 -11.65 -0.68 -4.95
C GLU A 127 -12.34 0.69 -4.81
N ALA A 128 -12.12 1.37 -3.68
CA ALA A 128 -12.61 2.73 -3.46
C ALA A 128 -12.01 3.78 -4.43
N ASN A 129 -10.89 3.48 -5.10
CA ASN A 129 -10.30 4.28 -6.17
C ASN A 129 -10.64 3.75 -7.58
N ALA A 130 -11.50 2.73 -7.73
CA ALA A 130 -11.71 2.03 -9.00
C ALA A 130 -12.11 2.96 -10.17
N ALA A 131 -12.93 3.99 -9.91
CA ALA A 131 -13.32 4.95 -10.93
C ALA A 131 -12.15 5.82 -11.44
N GLU A 132 -11.15 6.09 -10.60
CA GLU A 132 -9.96 6.85 -10.99
C GLU A 132 -8.92 5.96 -11.69
N VAL A 133 -8.85 4.68 -11.30
CA VAL A 133 -7.94 3.68 -11.88
C VAL A 133 -8.42 3.22 -13.26
N ALA A 134 -9.71 2.92 -13.39
CA ALA A 134 -10.28 2.36 -14.61
C ALA A 134 -10.02 3.26 -15.82
N GLY A 135 -9.41 2.69 -16.87
CA GLY A 135 -9.04 3.42 -18.09
C GLY A 135 -7.81 4.33 -17.96
N ASN A 136 -7.16 4.40 -16.80
CA ASN A 136 -5.97 5.20 -16.56
C ASN A 136 -4.72 4.36 -16.23
N VAL A 137 -4.80 3.04 -16.33
CA VAL A 137 -3.68 2.13 -16.09
C VAL A 137 -2.62 2.32 -17.18
N PRO A 138 -1.36 2.64 -16.84
CA PRO A 138 -0.29 2.80 -17.82
C PRO A 138 -0.04 1.52 -18.64
N GLU A 139 0.36 1.66 -19.90
CA GLU A 139 0.69 0.52 -20.75
C GLU A 139 1.78 -0.35 -20.11
N GLY A 140 1.55 -1.67 -20.10
CA GLY A 140 2.46 -2.64 -19.49
C GLY A 140 2.47 -2.61 -17.95
N LEU A 141 1.49 -1.96 -17.32
CA LEU A 141 1.11 -2.18 -15.92
C LEU A 141 -0.26 -2.87 -15.91
N ARG A 142 -0.45 -3.84 -15.00
CA ARG A 142 -1.75 -4.47 -14.76
C ARG A 142 -2.24 -4.12 -13.37
N ASP A 143 -3.41 -3.52 -13.30
CA ASP A 143 -4.08 -3.24 -12.03
C ASP A 143 -4.75 -4.51 -11.48
N VAL A 144 -4.90 -4.54 -10.15
CA VAL A 144 -5.76 -5.47 -9.43
C VAL A 144 -6.52 -4.68 -8.37
N CYS A 145 -7.85 -4.73 -8.40
CA CYS A 145 -8.67 -4.02 -7.42
C CYS A 145 -8.93 -4.89 -6.18
N VAL A 146 -8.71 -4.32 -5.00
CA VAL A 146 -8.86 -4.99 -3.71
C VAL A 146 -9.55 -4.09 -2.69
N SER A 147 -10.31 -4.69 -1.78
CA SER A 147 -11.05 -3.99 -0.72
C SER A 147 -10.60 -4.40 0.68
N THR A 148 -9.82 -5.47 0.81
CA THR A 148 -9.34 -5.99 2.10
C THR A 148 -7.90 -6.49 2.01
N LEU A 149 -7.24 -6.60 3.16
CA LEU A 149 -5.91 -7.19 3.30
C LEU A 149 -5.87 -8.63 2.78
N SER A 150 -6.95 -9.40 3.00
CA SER A 150 -7.01 -10.78 2.50
C SER A 150 -7.05 -10.84 0.98
N GLU A 151 -7.85 -9.99 0.33
CA GLU A 151 -7.85 -9.92 -1.13
C GLU A 151 -6.50 -9.46 -1.69
N ALA A 152 -5.85 -8.50 -1.01
CA ALA A 152 -4.53 -8.02 -1.38
C ALA A 152 -3.45 -9.10 -1.26
N TYR A 153 -3.46 -9.88 -0.18
CA TYR A 153 -2.56 -11.02 0.01
C TYR A 153 -2.82 -12.12 -1.02
N ASP A 154 -4.09 -12.52 -1.21
CA ASP A 154 -4.44 -13.54 -2.19
C ASP A 154 -4.02 -13.14 -3.62
N ALA A 155 -4.17 -11.86 -3.97
CA ALA A 155 -3.68 -11.30 -5.22
C ALA A 155 -2.15 -11.35 -5.31
N LEU A 156 -1.44 -10.93 -4.25
CA LEU A 156 0.02 -10.97 -4.17
C LEU A 156 0.55 -12.39 -4.45
N THR A 157 0.05 -13.38 -3.70
CA THR A 157 0.45 -14.78 -3.81
C THR A 157 0.05 -15.37 -5.17
N ALA A 158 -1.14 -15.06 -5.69
CA ALA A 158 -1.55 -15.51 -7.02
C ALA A 158 -0.64 -14.94 -8.11
N ILE A 159 -0.24 -13.67 -8.01
CA ILE A 159 0.73 -13.06 -8.91
C ILE A 159 2.06 -13.77 -8.80
N GLY A 160 2.60 -14.00 -7.60
CA GLY A 160 3.87 -14.70 -7.39
C GLY A 160 3.91 -16.10 -8.00
N GLN A 161 2.78 -16.81 -7.94
CA GLN A 161 2.60 -18.15 -8.53
C GLN A 161 2.34 -18.14 -10.04
N GLY A 162 2.27 -16.96 -10.67
CA GLY A 162 1.98 -16.83 -12.09
C GLY A 162 0.53 -17.09 -12.47
N ARG A 163 -0.40 -16.98 -11.52
CA ARG A 163 -1.85 -17.15 -11.68
C ARG A 163 -2.61 -15.81 -11.63
N GLY A 164 -1.94 -14.69 -11.94
CA GLY A 164 -2.50 -13.35 -11.81
C GLY A 164 -3.45 -12.92 -12.93
N ASP A 165 -3.47 -13.63 -14.05
CA ASP A 165 -4.15 -13.16 -15.28
C ASP A 165 -5.67 -13.03 -15.13
N ASP A 166 -6.28 -13.79 -14.23
CA ASP A 166 -7.73 -13.77 -13.95
C ASP A 166 -8.12 -12.87 -12.77
N LEU A 167 -7.14 -12.20 -12.14
CA LEU A 167 -7.42 -11.32 -10.99
C LEU A 167 -8.29 -10.12 -11.40
N PRO A 168 -9.18 -9.64 -10.51
CA PRO A 168 -10.13 -8.58 -10.83
C PRO A 168 -9.44 -7.27 -11.18
N HIS A 169 -9.81 -6.69 -12.32
CA HIS A 169 -9.46 -5.32 -12.68
C HIS A 169 -10.40 -4.32 -12.02
N CYS A 170 -9.91 -3.11 -11.75
CA CYS A 170 -10.70 -1.98 -11.34
C CYS A 170 -11.68 -1.57 -12.44
N LYS A 171 -12.96 -1.46 -12.08
CA LYS A 171 -14.03 -1.07 -13.01
C LYS A 171 -14.69 0.21 -12.50
N ALA A 172 -14.84 1.19 -13.40
CA ALA A 172 -15.73 2.32 -13.14
C ALA A 172 -17.17 1.77 -13.06
N ARG A 173 -17.82 1.97 -11.90
CA ARG A 173 -19.23 1.61 -11.69
C ARG A 173 -20.14 2.76 -12.09
#